data_AF-A0AB39SES1-F1
#
_entry.id   AF-A0AB39SES1-F1
#
_cell.length_a   1.000
_cell.length_b   1.000
_cell.length_c   1.000
_cell.angle_alpha   90.00
_cell.angle_beta   90.00
_cell.angle_gamma   90.00
#
_symmetry.space_group_name_H-M   'P 1'
#
loop_
_entity.id
_entity.type
_entity.pdbx_description
1 polymer ?
#
loop_
_entity_poly.entity_id
_entity_poly.type
_entity_poly.pdbx_seq_one_letter_code
_entity_poly.pdbx_strand_id
1 'polypeptide(L)'
;MVSDAEWKRIRGRLRFGQVLTGTVVKVPRPGAIGVFVDVGLEVGGFVDVLLLPLVPERWPTEGTVTAFEVWWADERWQLRLKPVDPAYLREDFAEFAARWRPRWSTEVGQPVEPAPEAADG
;
A
#
# COMPACT_ATOMS: atom_id res chain seq x y z
N MET A 1 -8.22 -16.20 -9.63
CA MET A 1 -6.75 -16.05 -9.69
C MET A 1 -6.51 -14.93 -10.68
N VAL A 2 -5.94 -13.81 -10.25
CA VAL A 2 -5.66 -12.66 -11.13
C VAL A 2 -4.62 -13.08 -12.17
N SER A 3 -4.72 -12.60 -13.39
CA SER A 3 -3.67 -12.82 -14.41
C SER A 3 -2.69 -11.64 -14.48
N ASP A 4 -1.49 -11.83 -15.04
CA ASP A 4 -0.54 -10.72 -15.24
C ASP A 4 -1.12 -9.59 -16.08
N ALA A 5 -1.92 -9.92 -17.09
CA ALA A 5 -2.58 -8.93 -17.94
C ALA A 5 -3.61 -8.11 -17.16
N GLU A 6 -4.36 -8.77 -16.27
CA GLU A 6 -5.33 -8.12 -15.40
C GLU A 6 -4.65 -7.26 -14.33
N TRP A 7 -3.56 -7.74 -13.75
CA TRP A 7 -2.75 -6.95 -12.83
C TRP A 7 -2.15 -5.71 -13.48
N LYS A 8 -1.57 -5.86 -14.69
CA LYS A 8 -1.08 -4.72 -15.49
C LYS A 8 -2.20 -3.70 -15.76
N ARG A 9 -3.40 -4.16 -16.10
CA ARG A 9 -4.58 -3.29 -16.31
C ARG A 9 -5.00 -2.56 -15.05
N ILE A 10 -5.07 -3.24 -13.91
CA ILE A 10 -5.43 -2.64 -12.62
C ILE A 10 -4.41 -1.57 -12.25
N ARG A 11 -3.10 -1.91 -12.25
CA ARG A 11 -2.02 -0.97 -11.94
C ARG A 11 -2.02 0.27 -12.83
N GLY A 12 -2.20 0.09 -14.14
CA GLY A 12 -2.23 1.21 -15.09
C GLY A 12 -3.35 2.23 -14.85
N ARG A 13 -4.36 1.87 -14.07
CA ARG A 13 -5.46 2.77 -13.67
C ARG A 13 -5.24 3.44 -12.31
N LEU A 14 -4.23 3.00 -11.55
CA LEU A 14 -3.93 3.53 -10.23
C LEU A 14 -2.97 4.71 -10.33
N ARG A 15 -3.06 5.59 -9.33
CA ARG A 15 -2.15 6.72 -9.14
C ARG A 15 -1.52 6.63 -7.76
N PHE A 16 -0.24 6.98 -7.64
CA PHE A 16 0.37 7.12 -6.33
C PHE A 16 -0.38 8.16 -5.50
N GLY A 17 -0.62 7.87 -4.22
CA GLY A 17 -1.38 8.74 -3.34
C GLY A 17 -2.89 8.74 -3.58
N GLN A 18 -3.40 7.96 -4.55
CA GLN A 18 -4.84 7.74 -4.71
C GLN A 18 -5.40 7.15 -3.42
N VAL A 19 -6.44 7.77 -2.88
CA VAL A 19 -7.11 7.29 -1.67
C VAL A 19 -8.16 6.26 -2.03
N LEU A 20 -8.11 5.11 -1.36
CA LEU A 20 -9.05 4.01 -1.45
C LEU A 20 -9.63 3.76 -0.06
N THR A 21 -10.94 3.51 0.02
CA THR A 21 -11.53 2.93 1.24
C THR A 21 -11.24 1.44 1.24
N GLY A 22 -10.79 0.92 2.37
CA GLY A 22 -10.52 -0.51 2.51
C GLY A 22 -10.93 -1.05 3.87
N THR A 23 -11.15 -2.37 3.92
CA THR A 23 -11.46 -3.11 5.14
C THR A 23 -10.28 -3.99 5.50
N VAL A 24 -9.79 -3.91 6.74
CA VAL A 24 -8.75 -4.83 7.21
C VAL A 24 -9.34 -6.23 7.33
N VAL A 25 -8.81 -7.17 6.56
CA VAL A 25 -9.31 -8.56 6.51
C VAL A 25 -8.41 -9.54 7.25
N LYS A 26 -7.16 -9.17 7.53
CA LYS A 26 -6.23 -10.02 8.27
C LYS A 26 -5.10 -9.25 8.93
N VAL A 27 -4.78 -9.59 10.19
CA VAL A 27 -3.60 -9.05 10.90
C VAL A 27 -2.70 -10.20 11.37
N PRO A 28 -1.90 -10.80 10.48
CA PRO A 28 -1.03 -11.91 10.87
C PRO A 28 0.18 -11.40 11.64
N ARG A 29 0.43 -11.96 12.83
CA ARG A 29 1.58 -11.63 13.69
C ARG A 29 1.77 -10.10 13.87
N PRO A 30 0.87 -9.44 14.64
CA PRO A 30 0.98 -8.01 14.94
C PRO A 30 2.41 -7.65 15.40
N GLY A 31 2.95 -6.55 14.88
CA GLY A 31 4.33 -6.12 15.12
C GLY A 31 5.41 -6.74 14.22
N ALA A 32 5.08 -7.70 13.35
CA ALA A 32 6.08 -8.41 12.54
C ALA A 32 5.84 -8.45 11.03
N ILE A 33 4.58 -8.46 10.56
CA ILE A 33 4.29 -8.65 9.12
C ILE A 33 3.64 -7.41 8.52
N GLY A 34 2.48 -7.00 9.03
CA GLY A 34 1.64 -5.96 8.43
C GLY A 34 0.18 -6.36 8.43
N VAL A 35 -0.65 -5.60 7.72
CA VAL A 35 -2.11 -5.86 7.63
C VAL A 35 -2.56 -6.05 6.19
N PHE A 36 -3.44 -7.02 5.98
CA PHE A 36 -4.10 -7.25 4.69
C PHE A 36 -5.41 -6.49 4.65
N VAL A 37 -5.68 -5.87 3.51
CA VAL A 37 -6.81 -4.97 3.31
C VAL A 37 -7.56 -5.40 2.05
N ASP A 38 -8.88 -5.54 2.13
CA ASP A 38 -9.74 -5.58 0.96
C ASP A 38 -10.08 -4.14 0.54
N VAL A 39 -9.76 -3.78 -0.70
CA VAL A 39 -9.99 -2.46 -1.29
C VAL A 39 -11.04 -2.48 -2.41
N GLY A 40 -11.81 -3.57 -2.52
CA GLY A 40 -12.84 -3.73 -3.56
C GLY A 40 -12.26 -3.90 -4.97
N LEU A 41 -10.98 -4.27 -5.08
CA LEU A 41 -10.32 -4.63 -6.32
C LEU A 41 -10.10 -6.15 -6.37
N GLU A 42 -9.84 -6.69 -7.55
CA GLU A 42 -9.55 -8.12 -7.74
C GLU A 42 -8.22 -8.55 -7.10
N VAL A 43 -7.39 -7.58 -6.69
CA VAL A 43 -6.18 -7.79 -5.91
C VAL A 43 -6.35 -7.28 -4.48
N GLY A 44 -5.74 -7.97 -3.53
CA GLY A 44 -5.68 -7.52 -2.14
C GLY A 44 -4.71 -6.35 -1.95
N GLY A 45 -5.03 -5.51 -0.97
CA GLY A 45 -4.15 -4.50 -0.40
C GLY A 45 -3.32 -5.05 0.75
N PHE A 46 -2.18 -4.42 1.01
CA PHE A 46 -1.32 -4.73 2.13
C PHE A 46 -0.59 -3.50 2.66
N VAL A 47 -0.67 -3.26 3.96
CA VAL A 47 0.14 -2.28 4.66
C VAL A 47 1.30 -2.99 5.33
N ASP A 48 2.52 -2.58 5.00
CA ASP A 48 3.74 -3.14 5.59
C ASP A 48 3.88 -2.75 7.07
N VAL A 49 4.41 -3.67 7.90
CA VAL A 49 4.78 -3.40 9.30
C VAL A 49 5.58 -2.09 9.44
N LEU A 50 6.45 -1.78 8.47
CA LEU A 50 7.28 -0.59 8.49
C LEU A 50 6.52 0.72 8.32
N LEU A 51 5.22 0.69 7.99
CA LEU A 51 4.35 1.86 7.91
C LEU A 51 3.42 2.01 9.12
N LEU A 52 3.32 0.98 9.96
CA LEU A 52 2.41 0.91 11.10
C LEU A 52 3.10 1.39 12.40
N PRO A 53 2.33 1.76 13.44
CA PRO A 53 2.88 2.09 14.75
C PRO A 53 3.79 1.01 15.30
N LEU A 54 4.83 1.38 16.05
CA LEU A 54 5.71 0.39 16.68
C LEU A 54 4.94 -0.48 17.70
N VAL A 55 3.93 0.10 18.34
CA VAL A 55 3.05 -0.56 19.31
C VAL A 55 1.93 -1.31 18.56
N PRO A 56 1.93 -2.66 18.54
CA PRO A 56 0.99 -3.44 17.73
C PRO A 56 -0.48 -3.24 18.12
N GLU A 57 -0.78 -2.90 19.36
CA GLU A 57 -2.13 -2.63 19.86
C GLU A 57 -2.77 -1.40 19.23
N ARG A 58 -1.95 -0.54 18.60
CA ARG A 58 -2.41 0.65 17.87
C ARG A 58 -2.62 0.36 16.38
N TRP A 59 -2.37 -0.86 15.92
CA TRP A 59 -2.67 -1.24 14.54
C TRP A 59 -4.18 -1.30 14.31
N PRO A 60 -4.66 -1.08 13.08
CA PRO A 60 -6.05 -1.34 12.77
C PRO A 60 -6.33 -2.85 12.88
N THR A 61 -7.44 -3.20 13.54
CA THR A 61 -7.86 -4.59 13.75
C THR A 61 -8.67 -5.13 12.56
N GLU A 62 -8.87 -6.45 12.49
CA GLU A 62 -9.76 -7.05 11.49
C GLU A 62 -11.17 -6.45 11.58
N GLY A 63 -11.78 -6.17 10.43
CA GLY A 63 -13.06 -5.48 10.30
C GLY A 63 -12.96 -3.95 10.30
N THR A 64 -11.81 -3.35 10.64
CA THR A 64 -11.65 -1.89 10.58
C THR A 64 -11.77 -1.40 9.14
N VAL A 65 -12.69 -0.46 8.91
CA VAL A 65 -12.85 0.25 7.64
C VAL A 65 -12.19 1.62 7.75
N THR A 66 -11.23 1.91 6.87
CA THR A 66 -10.55 3.22 6.86
C THR A 66 -10.00 3.53 5.47
N ALA A 67 -9.41 4.72 5.33
CA ALA A 67 -8.82 5.22 4.10
C ALA A 67 -7.33 4.86 4.02
N PHE A 68 -6.90 4.47 2.82
CA PHE A 68 -5.53 4.11 2.50
C PHE A 68 -5.10 4.80 1.21
N GLU A 69 -3.87 5.27 1.17
CA GLU A 69 -3.23 5.75 -0.04
C GLU A 69 -2.53 4.60 -0.76
N VAL A 70 -2.64 4.60 -2.09
CA VAL A 70 -1.80 3.77 -2.96
C VAL A 70 -0.35 4.18 -2.75
N TRP A 71 0.40 3.35 -2.03
CA TRP A 71 1.79 3.58 -1.70
C TRP A 71 2.70 2.99 -2.77
N TRP A 72 2.53 1.71 -3.10
CA TRP A 72 3.38 1.05 -4.09
C TRP A 72 2.60 -0.06 -4.79
N ALA A 73 3.00 -0.43 -6.00
CA ALA A 73 2.57 -1.68 -6.60
C ALA A 73 3.78 -2.31 -7.28
N ASP A 74 4.16 -3.51 -6.82
CA ASP A 74 5.27 -4.26 -7.38
C ASP A 74 4.75 -5.26 -8.44
N GLU A 75 5.62 -6.17 -8.89
CA GLU A 75 5.24 -7.22 -9.85
C GLU A 75 4.33 -8.28 -9.23
N ARG A 76 4.37 -8.46 -7.90
CA ARG A 76 3.44 -9.34 -7.20
C ARG A 76 2.05 -8.71 -7.28
N TRP A 77 1.03 -9.56 -7.42
CA TRP A 77 -0.36 -9.14 -7.53
C TRP A 77 -0.93 -8.67 -6.19
N GLN A 78 -0.32 -7.64 -5.60
CA GLN A 78 -0.67 -7.05 -4.33
C GLN A 78 -0.39 -5.55 -4.34
N LEU A 79 -1.38 -4.78 -3.92
CA LEU A 79 -1.27 -3.33 -3.79
C LEU A 79 -0.66 -2.99 -2.42
N ARG A 80 0.46 -2.27 -2.38
CA ARG A 80 1.00 -1.74 -1.13
C ARG A 80 0.29 -0.44 -0.79
N LEU A 81 -0.16 -0.37 0.45
CA LEU A 81 -0.99 0.70 0.97
C LEU A 81 -0.28 1.39 2.13
N LYS A 82 -0.61 2.66 2.29
CA LYS A 82 -0.24 3.48 3.44
C LYS A 82 -1.54 3.98 4.10
N PRO A 83 -1.75 3.83 5.41
CA PRO A 83 -2.88 4.43 6.09
C PRO A 83 -2.94 5.96 5.90
N VAL A 84 -4.13 6.51 5.71
CA VAL A 84 -4.35 7.97 5.72
C VAL A 84 -4.45 8.47 7.15
N ASP A 85 -5.15 7.72 8.00
CA ASP A 85 -5.31 8.06 9.40
C ASP A 85 -3.95 7.98 10.13
N PRO A 86 -3.43 9.11 10.66
CA PRO A 86 -2.16 9.14 11.36
C PRO A 86 -2.17 8.30 12.65
N ALA A 87 -3.34 7.95 13.21
CA ALA A 87 -3.42 7.03 14.33
C ALA A 87 -2.90 5.62 13.98
N TYR A 88 -2.99 5.24 12.70
CA TYR A 88 -2.52 3.96 12.15
C TYR A 88 -1.19 4.07 11.39
N LEU A 89 -0.50 5.21 11.46
CA LEU A 89 0.84 5.37 10.92
C LEU A 89 1.89 5.32 12.02
N ARG A 90 3.09 4.85 11.66
CA ARG A 90 4.28 5.02 12.49
C ARG A 90 4.48 6.48 12.87
N GLU A 91 4.96 6.71 14.07
CA GLU A 91 5.08 8.03 14.69
C GLU A 91 6.07 8.95 13.94
N ASP A 92 7.13 8.38 13.39
CA ASP A 92 8.21 9.05 12.65
C ASP A 92 8.01 8.96 11.12
N PHE A 93 6.76 8.82 10.64
CA PHE A 93 6.49 8.57 9.22
C PHE A 93 7.12 9.61 8.28
N ALA A 94 7.10 10.89 8.66
CA ALA A 94 7.67 11.96 7.84
C ALA A 94 9.18 11.78 7.62
N GLU A 95 9.92 11.45 8.68
CA GLU A 95 11.36 11.19 8.62
C GLU A 95 11.67 9.89 7.86
N PHE A 96 10.87 8.85 8.11
CA PHE A 96 10.95 7.60 7.38
C PHE A 96 10.75 7.81 5.87
N ALA A 97 9.71 8.55 5.49
CA ALA A 97 9.41 8.85 4.08
C ALA A 97 10.50 9.70 3.44
N ALA A 98 11.03 10.72 4.14
CA ALA A 98 12.13 11.53 3.63
C ALA A 98 13.40 10.69 3.35
N ARG A 99 13.67 9.66 4.18
CA ARG A 99 14.83 8.77 4.00
C ARG A 99 14.64 7.74 2.90
N TRP A 100 13.49 7.06 2.88
CA TRP A 100 13.27 5.88 2.03
C TRP A 100 12.53 6.19 0.74
N ARG A 101 11.80 7.31 0.69
CA ARG A 101 11.08 7.77 -0.48
C ARG A 101 11.10 9.31 -0.60
N PRO A 102 12.29 9.91 -0.74
CA PRO A 102 12.46 11.37 -0.74
C PRO A 102 11.67 12.10 -1.84
N ARG A 103 11.29 11.39 -2.91
CA ARG A 103 10.55 11.96 -4.05
C ARG A 103 9.03 11.80 -3.93
N TRP A 104 8.51 11.31 -2.80
CA TRP A 104 7.08 11.00 -2.66
C TRP A 104 6.17 12.15 -3.07
N SER A 105 6.47 13.38 -2.64
CA SER A 105 5.68 14.58 -2.98
C SER A 105 5.58 14.84 -4.49
N THR A 106 6.58 14.43 -5.26
CA THR A 106 6.59 14.55 -6.74
C THR A 106 6.03 13.32 -7.45
N GLU A 107 5.97 12.18 -6.76
CA GLU A 107 5.39 10.93 -7.27
C GLU A 107 3.87 10.89 -7.09
N VAL A 108 3.32 11.56 -6.07
CA VAL A 108 1.87 11.63 -5.85
C VAL A 108 1.16 12.16 -7.10
N GLY A 109 0.11 11.46 -7.52
CA GLY A 109 -0.63 11.75 -8.75
C GLY A 109 0.00 11.19 -10.02
N GLN A 110 1.24 10.67 -9.98
CA GLN A 110 1.80 9.93 -11.11
C GLN A 110 1.14 8.55 -11.23
N PRO A 111 1.02 8.00 -12.45
CA PRO A 111 0.52 6.65 -12.63
C PRO A 111 1.44 5.65 -11.91
N VAL A 112 0.85 4.57 -11.39
CA VAL A 112 1.62 3.42 -10.91
C VAL A 112 2.03 2.58 -12.12
N GLU A 113 2.97 3.11 -12.91
CA GLU A 113 3.43 2.46 -14.13
C GLU A 113 4.16 1.16 -13.81
N PRO A 114 4.07 0.13 -14.68
CA PRO A 114 5.08 -0.92 -14.66
C PRO A 114 6.45 -0.28 -14.89
N ALA A 115 7.50 -0.80 -14.26
CA ALA A 115 8.87 -0.47 -14.67
C ALA A 115 8.95 -0.61 -16.21
N PRO A 116 9.66 0.27 -16.92
CA PRO A 116 9.81 0.13 -18.36
C PRO A 116 10.29 -1.29 -18.62
N GLU A 117 9.56 -2.00 -19.49
CA GLU A 117 9.99 -3.30 -19.99
C GLU A 117 11.42 -3.08 -20.47
N ALA A 118 12.39 -3.68 -19.77
CA ALA A 118 13.76 -3.64 -20.24
C ALA A 118 13.69 -4.20 -21.65
N ALA A 119 14.02 -3.37 -22.64
CA ALA A 119 14.03 -3.79 -24.03
C ALA A 119 14.93 -5.03 -24.09
N ASP A 120 14.34 -6.19 -24.36
CA ASP A 120 15.09 -7.39 -24.69
C ASP A 120 16.03 -7.04 -25.85
N GLY A 121 17.32 -7.09 -25.56
CA GLY A 121 18.41 -6.91 -26.52
C GLY A 121 19.02 -8.25 -26.89
#